data_AF-H7EJB4-F1
#
_entry.id   AF-H7EJB4-F1
#
_cell.length_a   1.000
_cell.length_b   1.000
_cell.length_c   1.000
_cell.angle_alpha   90.00
_cell.angle_beta   90.00
_cell.angle_gamma   90.00
#
_symmetry.space_group_name_H-M   'P 1'
#
loop_
_entity.id
_entity.type
_entity.pdbx_description
1 polymer ?
#
loop_
_entity_poly.entity_id
_entity_poly.type
_entity_poly.pdbx_seq_one_letter_code
_entity_poly.pdbx_strand_id
1 'polypeptide(L)'
;MNKIIFPVSVPVNAVSCSFFFAGMLFPAYHFFMTYGYIRVSTSRQTVANQKFEISEFCVRNGLAVDSWIEETISGTVDPSRRELGRLLSDIKRGDIIICSELSRLGRSLFMIMSILNILMEKGARVWTIKDNYRLGDDIQSKVLAFAFGISAEIERNLISQRTKEALERKKSEGVRLGRPPGSASEKSKLDGAELSVSVMVCSGTSINRIAKLLGTHRKTVKLFIEKKNLASETGMERVRALWSAP
;
A
#
# COMPACT_ATOMS: atom_id res chain seq x y z
N MET A 1 43.68 -37.09 -29.91
CA MET A 1 44.24 -35.82 -30.43
C MET A 1 43.08 -35.06 -31.06
N ASN A 2 42.67 -33.85 -30.68
CA ASN A 2 43.12 -32.91 -29.66
C ASN A 2 41.88 -32.19 -29.11
N LYS A 3 41.81 -32.11 -27.78
CA LYS A 3 40.91 -31.24 -27.03
C LYS A 3 41.34 -29.78 -27.29
N ILE A 4 40.40 -28.90 -27.61
CA ILE A 4 40.61 -27.46 -27.42
C ILE A 4 39.78 -27.07 -26.20
N ILE A 5 40.52 -26.99 -25.09
CA ILE A 5 40.15 -26.36 -23.83
C ILE A 5 40.44 -24.87 -24.03
N PHE A 6 39.47 -23.99 -23.76
CA PHE A 6 39.77 -22.59 -23.41
C PHE A 6 39.20 -22.29 -22.02
N PRO A 7 39.97 -21.61 -21.16
CA PRO A 7 39.79 -21.64 -19.72
C PRO A 7 38.84 -20.56 -19.20
N VAL A 8 38.32 -20.84 -18.01
CA VAL A 8 37.61 -19.95 -17.10
C VAL A 8 38.56 -18.85 -16.60
N SER A 9 38.20 -17.58 -16.78
CA SER A 9 38.45 -16.47 -15.83
C SER A 9 38.07 -15.12 -16.46
N VAL A 10 36.89 -14.59 -16.15
CA VAL A 10 36.62 -13.16 -16.35
C VAL A 10 36.59 -12.50 -14.98
N PRO A 11 37.43 -11.50 -14.72
CA PRO A 11 37.58 -10.91 -13.40
C PRO A 11 36.38 -10.06 -13.01
N VAL A 12 36.01 -10.21 -11.74
CA VAL A 12 35.17 -9.28 -10.98
C VAL A 12 35.99 -8.01 -10.78
N ASN A 13 35.61 -6.91 -11.44
CA ASN A 13 35.55 -5.55 -10.90
C ASN A 13 35.57 -4.50 -12.01
N ALA A 14 34.69 -3.52 -11.81
CA ALA A 14 34.55 -2.32 -12.59
C ALA A 14 35.89 -1.62 -12.82
N VAL A 15 36.25 -1.44 -14.09
CA VAL A 15 37.13 -0.36 -14.52
C VAL A 15 36.35 0.45 -15.53
N SER A 16 36.02 1.68 -15.14
CA SER A 16 35.51 2.73 -16.02
C SER A 16 36.45 2.87 -17.21
N CYS A 17 36.09 2.24 -18.33
CA CYS A 17 36.79 2.43 -19.59
C CYS A 17 36.03 3.51 -20.35
N SER A 18 36.47 4.75 -20.17
CA SER A 18 36.08 5.87 -21.04
C SER A 18 36.75 5.65 -22.40
N PHE A 19 36.23 4.72 -23.20
CA PHE A 19 36.58 4.62 -24.60
C PHE A 19 35.83 5.72 -25.35
N PHE A 20 36.55 6.79 -25.64
CA PHE A 20 36.16 7.84 -26.55
C PHE A 20 36.16 7.23 -27.98
N PHE A 21 35.06 6.59 -28.36
CA PHE A 21 34.85 6.13 -29.74
C PHE A 21 33.70 6.93 -30.38
N ALA A 22 34.02 7.49 -31.53
CA ALA A 22 33.25 8.48 -32.25
C ALA A 22 31.81 8.06 -32.57
N GLY A 23 30.88 9.01 -32.41
CA GLY A 23 29.81 9.26 -33.38
C GLY A 23 28.66 8.25 -33.51
N MET A 24 28.49 7.27 -32.63
CA MET A 24 27.25 6.48 -32.55
C MET A 24 26.43 6.90 -31.33
N LEU A 25 25.24 7.45 -31.57
CA LEU A 25 24.18 7.58 -30.57
C LEU A 25 23.79 6.15 -30.13
N PHE A 26 24.49 5.61 -29.14
CA PHE A 26 24.07 4.39 -28.47
C PHE A 26 22.70 4.67 -27.86
N PRO A 27 21.65 3.89 -28.19
CA PRO A 27 20.36 4.03 -27.51
C PRO A 27 20.65 3.87 -26.03
N ALA A 28 20.17 4.82 -25.22
CA ALA A 28 20.33 4.77 -23.78
C ALA A 28 19.96 3.36 -23.30
N TYR A 29 20.96 2.58 -22.88
CA TYR A 29 20.74 1.25 -22.33
C TYR A 29 19.83 1.46 -21.11
N HIS A 30 18.54 1.19 -21.27
CA HIS A 30 17.62 1.20 -20.16
C HIS A 30 18.02 0.00 -19.30
N PHE A 31 18.75 0.28 -18.23
CA PHE A 31 19.14 -0.73 -17.27
C PHE A 31 17.85 -1.17 -16.58
N PHE A 32 17.30 -2.31 -16.98
CA PHE A 32 16.13 -2.89 -16.34
C PHE A 32 16.54 -3.40 -14.96
N MET A 33 15.77 -3.05 -13.94
CA MET A 33 16.05 -3.45 -12.57
C MET A 33 15.30 -4.74 -12.23
N THR A 34 15.97 -5.61 -11.47
CA THR A 34 15.43 -6.85 -10.95
C THR A 34 15.23 -6.73 -9.44
N TYR A 35 13.99 -6.86 -9.00
CA TYR A 35 13.58 -6.73 -7.61
C TYR A 35 13.26 -8.10 -7.02
N GLY A 36 13.91 -8.46 -5.91
CA GLY A 36 13.55 -9.62 -5.11
C GLY A 36 12.49 -9.24 -4.07
N TYR A 37 11.29 -9.77 -4.19
CA TYR A 37 10.20 -9.45 -3.27
C TYR A 37 9.90 -10.60 -2.31
N ILE A 38 9.96 -10.29 -1.01
CA ILE A 38 9.78 -11.24 0.09
C ILE A 38 8.72 -10.70 1.04
N ARG A 39 7.71 -11.52 1.33
CA ARG A 39 6.68 -11.21 2.34
C ARG A 39 6.53 -12.36 3.33
N VAL A 40 6.53 -12.05 4.62
CA VAL A 40 6.27 -13.01 5.70
C VAL A 40 5.29 -12.45 6.72
N SER A 41 4.55 -13.32 7.42
CA SER A 41 3.65 -12.88 8.49
C SER A 41 4.32 -12.80 9.86
N THR A 42 5.38 -13.56 10.13
CA THR A 42 6.01 -13.60 11.48
C THR A 42 7.40 -14.26 11.60
N SER A 43 7.88 -15.07 10.65
CA SER A 43 9.12 -15.87 10.82
C SER A 43 10.34 -15.33 10.07
N ARG A 44 11.49 -15.21 10.76
CA ARG A 44 12.78 -14.82 10.16
C ARG A 44 13.42 -15.95 9.35
N GLN A 45 13.22 -17.21 9.74
CA GLN A 45 13.72 -18.37 9.00
C GLN A 45 13.08 -18.46 7.60
N THR A 46 11.81 -18.08 7.49
CA THR A 46 11.12 -18.07 6.19
C THR A 46 11.57 -16.94 5.26
N VAL A 47 12.16 -15.86 5.79
CA VAL A 47 12.75 -14.79 4.96
C VAL A 47 14.04 -15.30 4.31
N ALA A 48 14.94 -15.89 5.10
CA ALA A 48 16.21 -16.43 4.61
C ALA A 48 16.00 -17.49 3.52
N ASN A 49 15.05 -18.40 3.71
CA ASN A 49 14.73 -19.42 2.71
C ASN A 49 14.24 -18.82 1.39
N GLN A 50 13.36 -17.82 1.44
CA GLN A 50 12.86 -17.15 0.22
C GLN A 50 13.98 -16.37 -0.49
N LYS A 51 14.84 -15.70 0.28
CA LYS A 51 15.99 -14.98 -0.27
C LYS A 51 16.95 -15.91 -0.98
N PHE A 52 17.22 -17.07 -0.37
CA PHE A 52 18.03 -18.12 -0.97
C PHE A 52 17.39 -18.64 -2.27
N GLU A 53 16.12 -19.04 -2.24
CA GLU A 53 15.38 -19.52 -3.43
C GLU A 53 15.45 -18.52 -4.60
N ILE A 54 15.19 -17.24 -4.32
CA ILE A 54 15.24 -16.18 -5.33
C ILE A 54 16.65 -15.97 -5.87
N SER A 55 17.66 -15.96 -4.99
CA SER A 55 19.06 -15.79 -5.40
C SER A 55 19.53 -16.94 -6.29
N GLU A 56 19.24 -18.18 -5.90
CA GLU A 56 19.53 -19.39 -6.68
C GLU A 56 18.86 -19.35 -8.05
N PHE A 57 17.59 -18.96 -8.09
CA PHE A 57 16.84 -18.81 -9.33
C PHE A 57 17.48 -17.75 -10.23
N CYS A 58 17.89 -16.61 -9.70
CA CYS A 58 18.53 -15.55 -10.47
C CYS A 58 19.86 -16.03 -11.07
N VAL A 59 20.72 -16.67 -10.26
CA VAL A 59 22.00 -17.23 -10.72
C VAL A 59 21.79 -18.23 -11.86
N ARG A 60 20.81 -19.14 -11.74
CA ARG A 60 20.50 -20.12 -12.79
C ARG A 60 20.01 -19.50 -14.10
N ASN A 61 19.41 -18.32 -14.05
CA ASN A 61 18.88 -17.61 -15.22
C ASN A 61 19.79 -16.47 -15.70
N GLY A 62 21.00 -16.33 -15.13
CA GLY A 62 21.92 -15.25 -15.48
C GLY A 62 21.41 -13.86 -15.10
N LEU A 63 20.55 -13.77 -14.08
CA LEU A 63 20.02 -12.52 -13.54
C LEU A 63 20.74 -12.15 -12.24
N ALA A 64 20.83 -10.86 -11.94
CA ALA A 64 21.25 -10.35 -10.65
C ALA A 64 20.06 -9.67 -9.97
N VAL A 65 19.96 -9.76 -8.64
CA VAL A 65 18.95 -9.01 -7.87
C VAL A 65 19.53 -7.65 -7.51
N ASP A 66 18.98 -6.58 -8.08
CA ASP A 66 19.43 -5.21 -7.84
C ASP A 66 18.93 -4.65 -6.50
N SER A 67 17.71 -5.01 -6.10
CA SER A 67 17.12 -4.54 -4.86
C SER A 67 16.20 -5.56 -4.21
N TRP A 68 16.24 -5.62 -2.89
CA TRP A 68 15.40 -6.50 -2.07
C TRP A 68 14.31 -5.70 -1.38
N ILE A 69 13.06 -6.13 -1.56
CA ILE A 69 11.90 -5.57 -0.87
C ILE A 69 11.39 -6.64 0.09
N GLU A 70 11.64 -6.42 1.38
CA GLU A 70 11.30 -7.36 2.46
C GLU A 70 10.23 -6.73 3.35
N GLU A 71 9.07 -7.39 3.50
CA GLU A 71 7.98 -6.90 4.34
C GLU A 71 7.44 -7.98 5.30
N THR A 72 7.27 -7.60 6.57
CA THR A 72 6.62 -8.43 7.61
C THR A 72 5.19 -7.95 7.81
N ILE A 73 4.29 -8.37 6.92
CA ILE A 73 2.89 -7.95 6.92
C ILE A 73 1.97 -9.04 6.36
N SER A 74 0.72 -9.05 6.85
CA SER A 74 -0.31 -9.94 6.32
C SER A 74 -0.62 -9.59 4.87
N GLY A 75 -0.69 -10.62 4.01
CA GLY A 75 -1.10 -10.48 2.62
C GLY A 75 -2.59 -10.14 2.42
N THR A 76 -3.35 -9.93 3.51
CA THR A 76 -4.71 -9.39 3.47
C THR A 76 -4.74 -7.85 3.49
N VAL A 77 -3.65 -7.18 3.89
CA VAL A 77 -3.58 -5.71 3.93
C VAL A 77 -3.53 -5.16 2.50
N ASP A 78 -4.12 -4.02 2.20
CA ASP A 78 -4.06 -3.46 0.84
C ASP A 78 -2.61 -3.19 0.37
N PRO A 79 -2.23 -3.48 -0.90
CA PRO A 79 -0.88 -3.25 -1.43
C PRO A 79 -0.38 -1.81 -1.28
N SER A 80 -1.27 -0.80 -1.37
CA SER A 80 -0.91 0.61 -1.22
C SER A 80 -0.35 0.97 0.16
N ARG A 81 -0.65 0.16 1.17
CA ARG A 81 -0.19 0.35 2.56
C ARG A 81 1.06 -0.48 2.87
N ARG A 82 1.65 -1.15 1.88
CA ARG A 82 2.84 -2.00 2.02
C ARG A 82 4.03 -1.42 1.25
N GLU A 83 5.21 -1.99 1.48
CA GLU A 83 6.39 -1.66 0.69
C GLU A 83 6.21 -2.05 -0.78
N LEU A 84 5.44 -3.12 -1.06
CA LEU A 84 5.03 -3.47 -2.43
C LEU A 84 4.35 -2.30 -3.17
N GLY A 85 3.50 -1.52 -2.51
CA GLY A 85 2.82 -0.38 -3.14
C GLY A 85 3.78 0.73 -3.57
N ARG A 86 4.86 0.95 -2.80
CA ARG A 86 5.92 1.89 -3.17
C ARG A 86 6.70 1.37 -4.37
N LEU A 87 7.10 0.09 -4.34
CA LEU A 87 7.75 -0.56 -5.48
C LEU A 87 6.92 -0.43 -6.76
N LEU A 88 5.61 -0.73 -6.69
CA LEU A 88 4.71 -0.63 -7.83
C LEU A 88 4.58 0.81 -8.35
N SER A 89 4.81 1.82 -7.52
CA SER A 89 4.78 3.23 -7.93
C SER A 89 6.06 3.62 -8.67
N ASP A 90 7.21 3.12 -8.22
CA ASP A 90 8.54 3.48 -8.74
C ASP A 90 8.99 2.62 -9.93
N ILE A 91 8.32 1.48 -10.15
CA ILE A 91 8.70 0.53 -11.20
C ILE A 91 8.59 1.13 -12.60
N LYS A 92 9.58 0.82 -13.44
CA LYS A 92 9.70 1.26 -14.82
C LYS A 92 9.44 0.12 -15.79
N ARG A 93 9.29 0.49 -17.06
CA ARG A 93 9.09 -0.47 -18.14
C ARG A 93 10.28 -1.43 -18.22
N GLY A 94 10.00 -2.73 -18.26
CA GLY A 94 10.94 -3.82 -18.44
C GLY A 94 11.63 -4.33 -17.17
N ASP A 95 11.45 -3.63 -16.04
CA ASP A 95 11.82 -4.12 -14.71
C ASP A 95 11.13 -5.45 -14.39
N ILE A 96 11.76 -6.26 -13.53
CA ILE A 96 11.30 -7.59 -13.16
C ILE A 96 11.15 -7.68 -11.66
N ILE A 97 9.99 -8.13 -11.18
CA ILE A 97 9.80 -8.53 -9.78
C ILE A 97 9.84 -10.05 -9.69
N ILE A 98 10.73 -10.58 -8.87
CA ILE A 98 10.90 -12.02 -8.63
C ILE A 98 10.40 -12.35 -7.22
N CYS A 99 9.49 -13.32 -7.15
CA CYS A 99 8.89 -13.80 -5.90
C CYS A 99 8.98 -15.33 -5.82
N SER A 100 8.95 -15.91 -4.62
CA SER A 100 8.88 -17.38 -4.49
C SER A 100 7.58 -17.94 -5.06
N GLU A 101 6.45 -17.31 -4.73
CA GLU A 101 5.07 -17.74 -5.02
C GLU A 101 4.17 -16.50 -5.23
N LEU A 102 3.08 -16.62 -6.01
CA LEU A 102 2.07 -15.57 -6.21
C LEU A 102 1.41 -15.14 -4.89
N SER A 103 1.29 -16.07 -3.94
CA SER A 103 0.74 -15.82 -2.61
C SER A 103 1.54 -14.78 -1.80
N ARG A 104 2.76 -14.43 -2.22
CA ARG A 104 3.55 -13.34 -1.61
C ARG A 104 3.00 -11.97 -2.00
N LEU A 105 2.48 -11.80 -3.22
CA LEU A 105 1.87 -10.55 -3.69
C LEU A 105 0.57 -10.23 -2.94
N GLY A 106 -0.25 -11.25 -2.66
CA GLY A 106 -1.50 -11.08 -1.92
C GLY A 106 -2.10 -12.41 -1.46
N ARG A 107 -3.06 -12.34 -0.52
CA ARG A 107 -3.86 -13.49 -0.07
C ARG A 107 -5.17 -13.65 -0.85
N SER A 108 -5.66 -12.56 -1.45
CA SER A 108 -6.85 -12.57 -2.29
C SER A 108 -6.44 -12.61 -3.75
N LEU A 109 -7.13 -13.44 -4.54
CA LEU A 109 -6.96 -13.50 -5.99
C LEU A 109 -7.14 -12.11 -6.62
N PHE A 110 -8.17 -11.38 -6.19
CA PHE A 110 -8.46 -10.00 -6.60
C PHE A 110 -7.25 -9.08 -6.48
N MET A 111 -6.55 -9.18 -5.35
CA MET A 111 -5.42 -8.33 -5.03
C MET A 111 -4.21 -8.65 -5.90
N ILE A 112 -3.93 -9.94 -6.10
CA ILE A 112 -2.87 -10.39 -7.01
C ILE A 112 -3.15 -9.86 -8.41
N MET A 113 -4.40 -9.93 -8.88
CA MET A 113 -4.77 -9.43 -10.22
C MET A 113 -4.62 -7.94 -10.37
N SER A 114 -5.02 -7.17 -9.35
CA SER A 114 -4.84 -5.72 -9.36
C SER A 114 -3.36 -5.35 -9.51
N ILE A 115 -2.47 -6.09 -8.84
CA ILE A 115 -1.02 -5.91 -8.95
C ILE A 115 -0.51 -6.28 -10.34
N LEU A 116 -0.94 -7.43 -10.89
CA LEU A 116 -0.54 -7.86 -12.23
C LEU A 116 -1.00 -6.87 -13.31
N ASN A 117 -2.21 -6.31 -13.19
CA ASN A 117 -2.69 -5.30 -14.14
C ASN A 117 -1.83 -4.04 -14.13
N ILE A 118 -1.49 -3.52 -12.94
CA ILE A 118 -0.59 -2.35 -12.80
C ILE A 118 0.76 -2.62 -13.47
N LEU A 119 1.30 -3.82 -13.29
CA LEU A 119 2.57 -4.20 -13.91
C LEU A 119 2.47 -4.30 -15.43
N MET A 120 1.38 -4.87 -15.96
CA MET A 120 1.14 -4.92 -17.41
C MET A 120 1.02 -3.51 -18.01
N GLU A 121 0.26 -2.62 -17.38
CA GLU A 121 0.10 -1.23 -17.84
C GLU A 121 1.43 -0.46 -17.84
N LYS A 122 2.28 -0.71 -16.84
CA LYS A 122 3.63 -0.14 -16.75
C LYS A 122 4.66 -0.85 -17.64
N GLY A 123 4.31 -1.99 -18.23
CA GLY A 123 5.23 -2.82 -19.01
C GLY A 123 6.33 -3.48 -18.18
N ALA A 124 6.10 -3.68 -16.89
CA ALA A 124 6.95 -4.43 -15.98
C ALA A 124 6.56 -5.91 -15.95
N ARG A 125 7.47 -6.77 -15.46
CA ARG A 125 7.31 -8.22 -15.42
C ARG A 125 7.25 -8.74 -13.98
N VAL A 126 6.54 -9.85 -13.78
CA VAL A 126 6.50 -10.59 -12.52
C VAL A 126 6.79 -12.05 -12.79
N TRP A 127 7.77 -12.58 -12.08
CA TRP A 127 8.23 -13.96 -12.19
C TRP A 127 8.09 -14.66 -10.85
N THR A 128 7.44 -15.82 -10.83
CA THR A 128 7.37 -16.68 -9.63
C THR A 128 8.13 -17.99 -9.82
N ILE A 129 8.77 -18.45 -8.75
CA ILE A 129 9.66 -19.60 -8.81
C ILE A 129 8.86 -20.90 -8.76
N LYS A 130 8.01 -21.07 -7.74
CA LYS A 130 7.29 -22.32 -7.50
C LYS A 130 6.11 -22.51 -8.43
N ASP A 131 5.40 -21.43 -8.75
CA ASP A 131 4.25 -21.51 -9.67
C ASP A 131 4.69 -21.46 -11.14
N ASN A 132 6.00 -21.29 -11.41
CA ASN A 132 6.58 -21.10 -12.73
C ASN A 132 5.83 -20.06 -13.59
N TYR A 133 5.30 -19.02 -12.94
CA TYR A 133 4.50 -18.00 -13.61
C TYR A 133 5.38 -16.88 -14.15
N ARG A 134 5.10 -16.41 -15.36
CA ARG A 134 5.85 -15.35 -16.05
C ARG A 134 4.87 -14.36 -16.68
N LEU A 135 4.74 -13.19 -16.07
CA LEU A 135 3.91 -12.13 -16.63
C LEU A 135 4.58 -11.54 -17.87
N GLY A 136 3.92 -11.68 -19.03
CA GLY A 136 4.28 -10.96 -20.26
C GLY A 136 5.03 -11.78 -21.32
N ASP A 137 5.44 -13.01 -21.02
CA ASP A 137 6.18 -13.86 -21.96
C ASP A 137 5.26 -14.60 -22.96
N ASP A 138 3.95 -14.68 -22.68
CA ASP A 138 2.99 -15.41 -23.49
C ASP A 138 1.56 -14.79 -23.47
N ILE A 139 0.81 -14.99 -24.56
CA ILE A 139 -0.59 -14.53 -24.69
C ILE A 139 -1.49 -15.15 -23.60
N GLN A 140 -1.22 -16.37 -23.16
CA GLN A 140 -2.03 -17.07 -22.16
C GLN A 140 -1.92 -16.37 -20.80
N SER A 141 -0.72 -15.96 -20.38
CA SER A 141 -0.51 -15.18 -19.15
C SER A 141 -1.26 -13.85 -19.14
N LYS A 142 -1.37 -13.18 -20.30
CA LYS A 142 -2.16 -11.94 -20.45
C LYS A 142 -3.66 -12.20 -20.43
N VAL A 143 -4.14 -13.25 -21.12
CA VAL A 143 -5.55 -13.66 -21.11
C VAL A 143 -5.98 -14.09 -19.71
N LEU A 144 -5.13 -14.82 -18.99
CA LEU A 144 -5.39 -15.28 -17.64
C LEU A 144 -5.43 -14.10 -16.66
N ALA A 145 -4.50 -13.15 -16.77
CA ALA A 145 -4.53 -11.91 -15.99
C ALA A 145 -5.79 -11.08 -16.30
N PHE A 146 -6.20 -10.99 -17.56
CA PHE A 146 -7.40 -10.25 -17.98
C PHE A 146 -8.69 -10.93 -17.51
N ALA A 147 -8.84 -12.24 -17.68
CA ALA A 147 -10.00 -13.02 -17.25
C ALA A 147 -10.19 -12.94 -15.73
N PHE A 148 -9.09 -13.05 -14.98
CA PHE A 148 -9.14 -12.89 -13.53
C PHE A 148 -9.35 -11.43 -13.10
N GLY A 149 -8.86 -10.44 -13.85
CA GLY A 149 -9.16 -9.02 -13.64
C GLY A 149 -10.64 -8.69 -13.81
N ILE A 150 -11.29 -9.22 -14.85
CA ILE A 150 -12.74 -9.09 -15.05
C ILE A 150 -13.51 -9.80 -13.93
N SER A 151 -13.12 -11.03 -13.56
CA SER A 151 -13.77 -11.78 -12.47
C SER A 151 -13.74 -11.00 -11.14
N ALA A 152 -12.61 -10.36 -10.86
CA ALA A 152 -12.39 -9.48 -9.73
C ALA A 152 -13.33 -8.25 -9.70
N GLU A 153 -13.61 -7.65 -10.85
CA GLU A 153 -14.58 -6.56 -10.97
C GLU A 153 -16.01 -7.04 -10.77
N ILE A 154 -16.36 -8.19 -11.37
CA ILE A 154 -17.67 -8.82 -11.23
C ILE A 154 -17.95 -9.14 -9.75
N GLU A 155 -16.99 -9.73 -9.03
CA GLU A 155 -17.17 -10.08 -7.63
C GLU A 155 -17.41 -8.84 -6.74
N ARG A 156 -16.68 -7.75 -6.95
CA ARG A 156 -16.93 -6.48 -6.23
C ARG A 156 -18.33 -5.94 -6.51
N ASN A 157 -18.75 -5.99 -7.77
CA ASN A 157 -20.08 -5.57 -8.17
C ASN A 157 -21.16 -6.44 -7.52
N LEU A 158 -20.96 -7.75 -7.46
CA LEU A 158 -21.86 -8.69 -6.78
C LEU A 158 -21.94 -8.46 -5.26
N ILE A 159 -20.83 -8.19 -4.59
CA ILE A 159 -20.81 -7.83 -3.15
C ILE A 159 -21.59 -6.53 -2.91
N SER A 160 -21.36 -5.51 -3.75
CA SER A 160 -22.06 -4.23 -3.70
C SER A 160 -23.57 -4.43 -3.92
N GLN A 161 -23.97 -5.22 -4.93
CA GLN A 161 -25.36 -5.56 -5.21
C GLN A 161 -26.03 -6.26 -4.03
N ARG A 162 -25.44 -7.35 -3.51
CA ARG A 162 -25.99 -8.06 -2.32
C ARG A 162 -26.14 -7.16 -1.10
N THR A 163 -25.19 -6.24 -0.90
CA THR A 163 -25.26 -5.28 0.20
C THR A 163 -26.43 -4.32 0.00
N LYS A 164 -26.63 -3.79 -1.21
CA LYS A 164 -27.77 -2.93 -1.55
C LYS A 164 -29.09 -3.67 -1.39
N GLU A 165 -29.20 -4.89 -1.91
CA GLU A 165 -30.39 -5.74 -1.77
C GLU A 165 -30.72 -6.03 -0.29
N ALA A 166 -29.70 -6.32 0.53
CA ALA A 166 -29.89 -6.53 1.96
C ALA A 166 -30.34 -5.26 2.69
N LEU A 167 -29.82 -4.09 2.30
CA LEU A 167 -30.24 -2.80 2.83
C LEU A 167 -31.68 -2.48 2.39
N GLU A 168 -32.02 -2.67 1.13
CA GLU A 168 -33.37 -2.46 0.59
C GLU A 168 -34.39 -3.36 1.29
N ARG A 169 -34.05 -4.64 1.52
CA ARG A 169 -34.89 -5.56 2.29
C ARG A 169 -35.13 -5.03 3.70
N LYS A 170 -34.06 -4.69 4.43
CA LYS A 170 -34.17 -4.10 5.78
C LYS A 170 -35.01 -2.82 5.79
N LYS A 171 -34.87 -1.97 4.76
CA LYS A 171 -35.67 -0.75 4.61
C LYS A 171 -37.16 -1.10 4.39
N SER A 172 -37.45 -2.13 3.58
CA SER A 172 -38.83 -2.60 3.36
C SER A 172 -39.45 -3.25 4.60
N GLU A 173 -38.64 -3.90 5.44
CA GLU A 173 -39.02 -4.43 6.76
C GLU A 173 -39.18 -3.31 7.81
N GLY A 174 -39.03 -2.04 7.43
CA GLY A 174 -39.17 -0.89 8.32
C GLY A 174 -37.95 -0.63 9.22
N VAL A 175 -36.86 -1.38 9.07
CA VAL A 175 -35.62 -1.15 9.81
C VAL A 175 -34.99 0.15 9.33
N ARG A 176 -34.83 1.10 10.25
CA ARG A 176 -34.20 2.39 9.98
C ARG A 176 -32.70 2.21 9.73
N LEU A 177 -32.27 2.45 8.49
CA LEU A 177 -30.88 2.40 8.11
C LEU A 177 -30.15 3.70 8.46
N GLY A 178 -28.87 3.59 8.83
CA GLY A 178 -28.01 4.73 9.14
C GLY A 178 -28.14 5.21 10.59
N ARG A 179 -27.61 6.40 10.86
CA ARG A 179 -27.55 6.97 12.20
C ARG A 179 -28.95 7.44 12.65
N PRO A 180 -29.41 7.11 13.87
CA PRO A 180 -30.70 7.55 14.36
C PRO A 180 -30.82 9.08 14.36
N PRO A 181 -31.95 9.67 13.91
CA PRO A 181 -32.15 11.11 13.95
C PRO A 181 -32.09 11.62 15.39
N GLY A 182 -31.38 12.72 15.60
CA GLY A 182 -31.18 13.31 16.93
C GLY A 182 -30.09 12.65 17.78
N SER A 183 -29.53 11.50 17.38
CA SER A 183 -28.41 10.91 18.11
C SER A 183 -27.14 11.74 17.91
N ALA A 184 -26.58 12.29 18.99
CA ALA A 184 -25.21 12.79 19.01
C ALA A 184 -24.25 11.58 19.15
N SER A 185 -23.07 11.65 18.53
CA SER A 185 -22.06 10.63 18.79
C SER A 185 -21.63 10.85 20.22
N GLU A 186 -21.57 9.78 21.00
CA GLU A 186 -21.10 9.84 22.38
C GLU A 186 -19.71 10.48 22.42
N LYS A 187 -18.88 10.13 21.43
CA LYS A 187 -17.54 10.66 21.20
C LYS A 187 -17.51 11.74 20.12
N SER A 188 -16.96 12.91 20.45
CA SER A 188 -16.63 13.98 19.51
C SER A 188 -15.19 13.83 19.03
N LYS A 189 -14.88 14.33 17.81
CA LYS A 189 -13.49 14.50 17.35
C LYS A 189 -12.66 15.43 18.25
N LEU A 190 -13.34 16.21 19.10
CA LEU A 190 -12.74 17.18 20.01
C LEU A 190 -12.60 16.63 21.44
N ASP A 191 -12.99 15.38 21.70
CA ASP A 191 -12.77 14.77 23.01
C ASP A 191 -11.26 14.68 23.29
N GLY A 192 -10.83 15.20 24.45
CA GLY A 192 -9.42 15.37 24.80
C GLY A 192 -8.82 16.75 24.45
N ALA A 193 -9.50 17.54 23.61
CA ALA A 193 -9.10 18.92 23.28
C ALA A 193 -9.85 19.99 24.12
N GLU A 194 -10.47 19.60 25.23
CA GLU A 194 -11.33 20.46 26.07
C GLU A 194 -10.57 21.69 26.59
N LEU A 195 -9.33 21.50 27.04
CA LEU A 195 -8.44 22.57 27.51
C LEU A 195 -8.10 23.54 26.38
N SER A 196 -7.68 23.04 25.22
CA SER A 196 -7.32 23.90 24.09
C SER A 196 -8.51 24.72 23.59
N VAL A 197 -9.70 24.10 23.51
CA VAL A 197 -10.93 24.78 23.10
C VAL A 197 -11.31 25.87 24.11
N SER A 198 -11.29 25.57 25.41
CA SER A 198 -11.64 26.53 26.45
C SER A 198 -10.69 27.72 26.51
N VAL A 199 -9.37 27.48 26.44
CA VAL A 199 -8.36 28.57 26.38
C VAL A 199 -8.61 29.47 25.18
N MET A 200 -8.81 28.91 23.99
CA MET A 200 -9.07 29.72 22.79
C MET A 200 -10.38 30.51 22.87
N VAL A 201 -11.42 29.96 23.50
CA VAL A 201 -12.68 30.67 23.76
C VAL A 201 -12.46 31.83 24.74
N CYS A 202 -11.73 31.60 25.85
CA CYS A 202 -11.37 32.63 26.81
C CYS A 202 -10.51 33.74 26.21
N SER A 203 -9.62 33.42 25.28
CA SER A 203 -8.82 34.39 24.53
C SER A 203 -9.63 35.17 23.48
N GLY A 204 -10.95 34.99 23.40
CA GLY A 204 -11.82 35.68 22.45
C GLY A 204 -11.64 35.21 21.00
N THR A 205 -11.05 34.04 20.78
CA THR A 205 -10.83 33.51 19.42
C THR A 205 -12.16 33.13 18.80
N SER A 206 -12.42 33.58 17.57
CA SER A 206 -13.66 33.24 16.89
C SER A 206 -13.82 31.73 16.67
N ILE A 207 -15.04 31.21 16.80
CA ILE A 207 -15.36 29.78 16.63
C ILE A 207 -14.86 29.24 15.28
N ASN A 208 -14.91 30.05 14.24
CA ASN A 208 -14.40 29.69 12.91
C ASN A 208 -12.88 29.49 12.91
N ARG A 209 -12.14 30.30 13.66
CA ARG A 209 -10.68 30.17 13.77
C ARG A 209 -10.29 28.96 14.63
N ILE A 210 -11.04 28.69 15.71
CA ILE A 210 -10.88 27.47 16.53
C ILE A 210 -11.11 26.22 15.68
N ALA A 211 -12.18 26.22 14.88
CA ALA A 211 -12.52 25.11 13.98
C ALA A 211 -11.40 24.83 12.97
N LYS A 212 -10.81 25.88 12.38
CA LYS A 212 -9.66 25.77 11.48
C LYS A 212 -8.42 25.21 12.18
N LEU A 213 -8.08 25.72 13.37
CA LEU A 213 -6.91 25.28 14.14
C LEU A 213 -7.00 23.81 14.55
N LEU A 214 -8.20 23.34 14.89
CA LEU A 214 -8.45 21.96 15.32
C LEU A 214 -8.87 21.03 14.18
N GLY A 215 -8.88 21.50 12.93
CA GLY A 215 -9.24 20.67 11.77
C GLY A 215 -10.67 20.11 11.81
N THR A 216 -11.62 20.82 12.44
CA THR A 216 -13.02 20.39 12.56
C THR A 216 -13.98 21.41 11.95
N HIS A 217 -15.25 21.01 11.78
CA HIS A 217 -16.28 21.92 11.30
C HIS A 217 -16.77 22.83 12.43
N ARG A 218 -17.03 24.11 12.15
CA ARG A 218 -17.51 25.11 13.14
C ARG A 218 -18.72 24.62 13.97
N LYS A 219 -19.62 23.86 13.34
CA LYS A 219 -20.81 23.29 13.99
C LYS A 219 -20.42 22.25 15.05
N THR A 220 -19.38 21.46 14.80
CA THR A 220 -18.83 20.49 15.75
C THR A 220 -18.24 21.21 16.96
N VAL A 221 -17.47 22.29 16.75
CA VAL A 221 -16.92 23.11 17.84
C VAL A 221 -18.04 23.75 18.66
N LYS A 222 -19.04 24.36 18.01
CA LYS A 222 -20.19 24.97 18.69
C LYS A 222 -20.95 23.95 19.55
N LEU A 223 -21.33 22.81 18.97
CA LEU A 223 -22.02 21.72 19.67
C LEU A 223 -21.17 21.14 20.80
N PHE A 224 -19.85 21.13 20.64
CA PHE A 224 -18.93 20.64 21.67
C PHE A 224 -18.85 21.60 22.87
N ILE A 225 -18.74 22.91 22.61
CA ILE A 225 -18.77 23.96 23.64
C ILE A 225 -20.09 23.91 24.40
N GLU A 226 -21.22 23.79 23.69
CA GLU A 226 -22.57 23.68 24.28
C GLU A 226 -22.73 22.38 25.08
N LYS A 227 -22.32 21.22 24.53
CA LYS A 227 -22.44 19.91 25.21
C LYS A 227 -21.60 19.83 26.49
N LYS A 228 -20.43 20.47 26.51
CA LYS A 228 -19.47 20.41 27.63
C LYS A 228 -19.54 21.64 28.54
N ASN A 229 -20.44 22.60 28.26
CA ASN A 229 -20.58 23.87 28.98
C ASN A 229 -19.24 24.61 29.16
N LEU A 230 -18.37 24.61 28.15
CA LEU A 230 -17.02 25.19 28.24
C LEU A 230 -17.00 26.73 28.28
N ALA A 231 -18.15 27.37 28.05
CA ALA A 231 -18.30 28.82 28.07
C ALA A 231 -18.93 29.37 29.36
N SER A 232 -19.38 28.51 30.30
CA SER A 232 -19.93 28.96 31.58
C SER A 232 -18.82 29.16 32.63
N GLU A 233 -19.10 29.94 33.69
CA GLU A 233 -18.17 30.14 34.82
C GLU A 233 -17.69 28.80 35.39
N THR A 234 -18.59 27.83 35.55
CA THR A 234 -18.29 26.47 36.00
C THR A 234 -17.34 25.72 35.05
N GLY A 235 -17.44 25.95 33.74
CA GLY A 235 -16.54 25.37 32.74
C GLY A 235 -15.14 25.99 32.80
N MET A 236 -15.06 27.30 32.99
CA MET A 236 -13.79 28.01 33.16
C MET A 236 -13.11 27.66 34.49
N GLU A 237 -13.88 27.40 35.54
CA GLU A 237 -13.37 26.99 36.86
C GLU A 237 -12.75 25.59 36.82
N ARG A 238 -13.35 24.64 36.06
CA ARG A 238 -12.76 23.31 35.80
C ARG A 238 -11.44 23.40 35.03
N VAL A 239 -11.35 24.34 34.08
CA VAL A 239 -10.14 24.58 33.28
C VAL A 239 -9.05 25.24 34.12
N ARG A 240 -9.41 26.19 34.99
CA ARG A 240 -8.46 26.77 35.98
C ARG A 240 -7.98 25.72 36.98
N ALA A 241 -8.87 24.85 37.48
CA ALA A 241 -8.51 23.78 38.39
C ALA A 241 -7.53 22.77 37.76
N LEU A 242 -7.64 22.51 36.45
CA LEU A 242 -6.67 21.70 35.69
C LEU A 242 -5.30 22.39 35.54
N TRP A 243 -5.25 23.73 35.60
CA TRP A 243 -4.00 24.50 35.51
C TRP A 243 -3.30 24.66 36.87
N SER A 244 -4.05 24.58 37.96
CA SER A 244 -3.58 24.66 39.35
C SER A 244 -3.23 23.31 39.98
N ALA A 245 -3.44 22.20 39.26
CA ALA A 245 -3.00 20.88 39.68
C ALA A 245 -1.47 20.76 39.51
N PRO A 246 -0.72 20.31 40.55
CA PRO A 246 0.73 20.22 40.52
C PRO A 246 1.27 19.19 39.51
#